data_AF-A0A8J8KFU3-F1
#
_entry.id   AF-A0A8J8KFU3-F1
#
_cell.length_a   1.000
_cell.length_b   1.000
_cell.length_c   1.000
_cell.angle_alpha   90.00
_cell.angle_beta   90.00
_cell.angle_gamma   90.00
#
_symmetry.space_group_name_H-M   'P 1'
#
loop_
_entity.id
_entity.type
_entity.pdbx_description
1 polymer ?
#
loop_
_entity_poly.entity_id
_entity_poly.type
_entity_poly.pdbx_seq_one_letter_code
_entity_poly.pdbx_strand_id
1 'polypeptide(L)'
;MTDLFPPNLSDRQAAPVPHAPPLDVSCRYCGSRPAVDVTFKRHTGMVVMRETVTYPGPFCRDCGLNVFRAATAHTLAIGWAGLLSLFIFPFVVIGNLLSRRKLTGLTAPTPPIDAAVRPAQPGKPLLLRPMAYLLLVPILGIGIAAWADAKDTAESQVGRCVVFYSDTYTMITSCDEAHDGVIVSVVDRDGSCPASAIAELERTERGENSDGGKKLCVGEG
;
A
#
# COMPACT_ATOMS: atom_id res chain seq x y z
N MET A 1 -2.15 -9.22 -22.25
CA MET A 1 -1.36 -8.25 -21.45
C MET A 1 0.03 -8.24 -22.04
N THR A 2 0.14 -7.61 -23.21
CA THR A 2 1.20 -7.83 -24.21
C THR A 2 2.36 -6.85 -23.98
N ASP A 3 3.54 -7.41 -23.73
CA ASP A 3 4.88 -6.96 -24.12
C ASP A 3 5.23 -5.46 -23.98
N LEU A 4 5.37 -4.98 -22.75
CA LEU A 4 6.11 -3.72 -22.46
C LEU A 4 7.61 -3.95 -22.22
N PHE A 5 8.07 -5.19 -22.36
CA PHE A 5 9.45 -5.58 -22.06
C PHE A 5 9.85 -6.68 -23.04
N PRO A 6 10.96 -6.55 -23.80
CA PRO A 6 11.45 -7.68 -24.55
C PRO A 6 11.78 -8.82 -23.57
N PRO A 7 11.38 -10.07 -23.85
CA PRO A 7 11.48 -11.22 -22.92
C PRO A 7 12.92 -11.65 -22.58
N ASN A 8 13.94 -10.87 -22.95
CA ASN A 8 15.35 -11.26 -22.94
C ASN A 8 16.26 -10.39 -22.05
N LEU A 9 15.68 -9.59 -21.14
CA LEU A 9 16.49 -8.72 -20.26
C LEU A 9 16.95 -9.41 -18.97
N SER A 10 16.33 -10.53 -18.57
CA SER A 10 16.79 -11.36 -17.45
C SER A 10 17.98 -12.26 -17.82
N ASP A 11 18.08 -12.73 -19.08
CA ASP A 11 19.08 -13.73 -19.50
C ASP A 11 20.46 -13.17 -19.85
N ARG A 12 20.62 -11.84 -19.87
CA ARG A 12 21.95 -11.24 -20.05
C ARG A 12 22.62 -11.05 -18.69
N GLN A 13 23.09 -12.16 -18.09
CA GLN A 13 23.96 -12.15 -16.90
C GLN A 13 25.08 -11.11 -17.08
N ALA A 14 25.23 -10.22 -16.10
CA ALA A 14 26.24 -9.18 -16.08
C ALA A 14 27.54 -9.71 -15.47
N ALA A 15 28.68 -9.48 -16.13
CA ALA A 15 29.98 -9.51 -15.47
C ALA A 15 30.11 -8.29 -14.53
N PRO A 16 30.75 -8.41 -13.36
CA PRO A 16 30.99 -7.28 -12.47
C PRO A 16 32.06 -6.35 -13.07
N VAL A 17 31.78 -5.05 -13.23
CA VAL A 17 32.75 -4.05 -13.69
C VAL A 17 33.02 -3.02 -12.56
N PRO A 18 34.29 -2.73 -12.20
CA PRO A 18 34.63 -1.78 -11.15
C PRO A 18 34.32 -0.31 -11.51
N HIS A 19 34.04 0.50 -10.49
CA HIS A 19 33.69 1.92 -10.56
C HIS A 19 34.84 2.83 -11.05
N ALA A 20 34.72 3.33 -12.27
CA ALA A 20 35.24 4.64 -12.72
C ALA A 20 34.41 5.07 -13.94
N PRO A 21 33.99 6.34 -14.12
CA PRO A 21 33.17 6.72 -15.27
C PRO A 21 34.05 6.82 -16.53
N PRO A 22 33.91 5.93 -17.53
CA PRO A 22 34.50 6.16 -18.83
C PRO A 22 33.63 7.19 -19.55
N LEU A 23 34.26 8.15 -20.23
CA LEU A 23 33.61 9.06 -21.19
C LEU A 23 33.00 8.32 -22.41
N ASP A 24 33.02 6.98 -22.40
CA ASP A 24 32.51 6.06 -23.42
C ASP A 24 31.60 4.99 -22.79
N VAL A 25 30.54 5.41 -22.09
CA VAL A 25 29.46 4.50 -21.69
C VAL A 25 28.27 4.67 -22.60
N SER A 26 27.94 3.60 -23.33
CA SER A 26 26.78 3.51 -24.22
C SER A 26 25.63 2.76 -23.52
N CYS A 27 24.40 3.07 -23.92
CA CYS A 27 23.23 2.38 -23.38
C CYS A 27 23.23 0.91 -23.81
N ARG A 28 23.07 0.00 -22.84
CA ARG A 28 22.96 -1.44 -23.09
C ARG A 28 21.81 -1.83 -24.03
N TYR A 29 20.80 -0.98 -24.16
CA TYR A 29 19.59 -1.25 -24.94
C TYR A 29 19.67 -0.74 -26.38
N CYS A 30 20.04 0.54 -26.57
CA CYS A 30 20.02 1.20 -27.87
C CYS A 30 21.39 1.70 -28.34
N GLY A 31 22.46 1.49 -27.57
CA GLY A 31 23.81 1.96 -27.89
C GLY A 31 24.02 3.48 -27.83
N SER A 32 22.98 4.27 -27.53
CA SER A 32 23.09 5.74 -27.47
C SER A 32 23.93 6.23 -26.29
N ARG A 33 24.54 7.39 -26.48
CA ARG A 33 25.33 8.11 -25.47
C ARG A 33 24.70 9.47 -25.18
N PRO A 34 24.93 10.08 -24.01
CA PRO A 34 25.62 9.51 -22.84
C PRO A 34 24.72 8.51 -22.09
N ALA A 35 25.35 7.51 -21.46
CA ALA A 35 24.70 6.57 -20.56
C ALA A 35 25.26 6.67 -19.13
N VAL A 36 24.53 6.14 -18.16
CA VAL A 36 24.97 6.07 -16.77
C VAL A 36 24.64 4.69 -16.20
N ASP A 37 25.52 4.19 -15.34
CA ASP A 37 25.26 2.96 -14.63
C ASP A 37 24.28 3.19 -13.47
N VAL A 38 23.06 2.72 -13.67
CA VAL A 38 21.96 2.78 -12.71
C VAL A 38 21.16 1.50 -12.76
N THR A 39 20.70 1.06 -11.59
CA THR A 39 19.90 -0.14 -11.44
C THR A 39 18.48 0.23 -11.05
N PHE A 40 17.51 -0.36 -11.74
CA PHE A 40 16.09 -0.29 -11.38
C PHE A 40 15.61 -1.61 -10.85
N LYS A 41 14.63 -1.60 -9.96
CA LYS A 41 14.01 -2.82 -9.43
C LYS A 41 12.50 -2.75 -9.60
N ARG A 42 11.90 -3.86 -10.01
CA ARG A 42 10.46 -4.11 -9.97
C ARG A 42 10.18 -5.07 -8.84
N HIS A 43 9.45 -4.60 -7.83
CA HIS A 43 8.91 -5.43 -6.77
C HIS A 43 7.45 -5.79 -7.08
N THR A 44 7.12 -7.07 -6.95
CA THR A 44 5.78 -7.64 -7.02
C THR A 44 5.46 -8.27 -5.67
N GLY A 45 4.51 -7.69 -4.94
CA GLY A 45 4.01 -8.28 -3.70
C GLY A 45 2.98 -9.35 -4.04
N MET A 46 3.12 -10.54 -3.45
CA MET A 46 2.03 -11.51 -3.33
C MET A 46 1.89 -11.83 -1.83
N VAL A 47 0.71 -12.29 -1.42
CA VAL A 47 0.38 -12.52 0.00
C VAL A 47 1.41 -13.44 0.69
N VAL A 48 1.92 -14.45 -0.03
CA VAL A 48 2.85 -15.45 0.51
C VAL A 48 4.26 -15.36 -0.12
N MET A 49 4.36 -14.86 -1.36
CA MET A 49 5.61 -14.84 -2.12
C MET A 49 5.94 -13.42 -2.58
N ARG A 50 7.21 -13.13 -2.80
CA ARG A 50 7.64 -11.86 -3.38
C ARG A 50 8.53 -12.14 -4.57
N GLU A 51 8.32 -11.39 -5.65
CA GLU A 51 9.23 -11.38 -6.79
C GLU A 51 9.89 -10.01 -6.86
N THR A 52 11.23 -9.97 -6.92
CA THR A 52 11.96 -8.73 -7.18
C THR A 52 12.84 -8.93 -8.40
N VAL A 53 12.46 -8.28 -9.50
CA VAL A 53 13.24 -8.28 -10.73
C VAL A 53 14.15 -7.07 -10.74
N THR A 54 15.42 -7.28 -11.06
CA THR A 54 16.43 -6.22 -11.13
C THR A 54 16.81 -5.95 -12.58
N TYR A 55 16.87 -4.68 -12.95
CA TYR A 55 17.23 -4.19 -14.27
C TYR A 55 18.55 -3.40 -14.16
N PRO A 56 19.70 -4.05 -14.37
CA PRO A 56 20.99 -3.39 -14.31
C PRO A 56 21.26 -2.54 -15.56
N GLY A 57 21.94 -1.41 -15.38
CA GLY A 57 22.39 -0.52 -16.44
C GLY A 57 23.60 -1.06 -17.21
N PRO A 58 24.31 -0.22 -18.00
CA PRO A 58 24.11 1.23 -18.16
C PRO A 58 22.94 1.63 -19.08
N PHE A 59 22.24 2.72 -18.74
CA PHE A 59 21.10 3.25 -19.50
C PHE A 59 21.34 4.68 -19.98
N CYS A 60 20.91 5.00 -21.21
CA CYS A 60 20.72 6.40 -21.62
C CYS A 60 19.47 6.99 -20.95
N ARG A 61 19.32 8.30 -21.02
CA ARG A 61 18.20 9.03 -20.40
C ARG A 61 16.84 8.43 -20.74
N ASP A 62 16.55 8.23 -22.03
CA ASP A 62 15.21 7.89 -22.48
C ASP A 62 14.85 6.42 -22.19
N CYS A 63 15.78 5.50 -22.47
CA CYS A 63 15.63 4.08 -22.13
C CYS A 63 15.51 3.87 -20.62
N GLY A 64 16.35 4.54 -19.83
CA GLY A 64 16.30 4.47 -18.38
C GLY A 64 15.00 5.04 -17.80
N LEU A 65 14.48 6.14 -18.36
CA LEU A 65 13.18 6.69 -17.96
C LEU A 65 12.02 5.76 -18.29
N ASN A 66 12.07 5.06 -19.43
CA ASN A 66 11.06 4.06 -19.78
C ASN A 66 11.04 2.91 -18.76
N VAL A 67 12.21 2.33 -18.47
CA VAL A 67 12.36 1.24 -17.48
C VAL A 67 11.92 1.71 -16.09
N PHE A 68 12.36 2.88 -15.65
CA PHE A 68 11.95 3.49 -14.38
C PHE A 68 10.43 3.60 -14.28
N ARG A 69 9.76 4.15 -15.30
CA ARG A 69 8.31 4.38 -15.29
C ARG A 69 7.55 3.06 -15.29
N ALA A 70 7.99 2.06 -16.05
CA ALA A 70 7.35 0.76 -16.10
C ALA A 70 7.52 -0.01 -14.78
N ALA A 71 8.75 -0.14 -14.28
CA ALA A 71 9.05 -0.87 -13.05
C ALA A 71 8.37 -0.22 -11.83
N THR A 72 8.46 1.11 -11.71
CA THR A 72 7.87 1.83 -10.58
C THR A 72 6.34 1.80 -10.63
N ALA A 73 5.71 1.94 -11.81
CA ALA A 73 4.25 1.82 -11.92
C ALA A 73 3.76 0.44 -11.46
N HIS A 74 4.47 -0.61 -11.85
CA HIS A 74 4.16 -1.97 -11.44
C HIS A 74 4.32 -2.16 -9.92
N THR A 75 5.40 -1.63 -9.34
CA THR A 75 5.63 -1.71 -7.90
C THR A 75 4.59 -0.93 -7.09
N LEU A 76 4.15 0.24 -7.55
CA LEU A 76 3.05 0.95 -6.89
C LEU A 76 1.72 0.20 -7.02
N ALA A 77 1.51 -0.51 -8.12
CA ALA A 77 0.27 -1.21 -8.40
C ALA A 77 0.07 -2.48 -7.57
N ILE A 78 1.11 -3.32 -7.49
CA ILE A 78 1.02 -4.69 -6.93
C ILE A 78 1.97 -4.87 -5.72
N GLY A 79 2.86 -3.91 -5.45
CA GLY A 79 3.84 -4.01 -4.36
C GLY A 79 3.25 -3.96 -2.96
N TRP A 80 1.97 -3.58 -2.79
CA TRP A 80 1.30 -3.52 -1.50
C TRP A 80 0.46 -4.76 -1.17
N ALA A 81 0.32 -5.71 -2.10
CA ALA A 81 -0.56 -6.88 -1.95
C ALA A 81 -0.07 -7.93 -0.92
N GLY A 82 1.04 -7.67 -0.21
CA GLY A 82 1.53 -8.50 0.89
C GLY A 82 1.87 -7.65 2.12
N LEU A 83 1.57 -8.15 3.32
CA LEU A 83 1.75 -7.42 4.58
C LEU A 83 3.21 -6.98 4.81
N LEU A 84 4.17 -7.88 4.55
CA LEU A 84 5.60 -7.57 4.60
C LEU A 84 6.03 -6.62 3.46
N SER A 85 5.33 -6.65 2.34
CA SER A 85 5.68 -5.85 1.16
C SER A 85 5.38 -4.36 1.37
N LEU A 86 4.47 -3.99 2.27
CA LEU A 86 4.19 -2.60 2.67
C LEU A 86 5.45 -1.85 3.15
N PHE A 87 6.38 -2.55 3.81
CA PHE A 87 7.63 -1.96 4.26
C PHE A 87 8.73 -1.99 3.20
N ILE A 88 8.73 -2.98 2.31
CA ILE A 88 9.83 -3.19 1.34
C ILE A 88 9.65 -2.33 0.09
N PHE A 89 8.41 -2.19 -0.39
CA PHE A 89 8.13 -1.42 -1.61
C PHE A 89 8.57 0.05 -1.53
N PRO A 90 8.45 0.81 -0.41
CA PRO A 90 8.91 2.20 -0.37
C PRO A 90 10.42 2.31 -0.59
N PHE A 91 11.23 1.40 -0.02
CA PHE A 91 12.68 1.40 -0.26
C PHE A 91 13.03 1.14 -1.74
N VAL A 92 12.29 0.24 -2.40
CA VAL A 92 12.45 -0.03 -3.83
C VAL A 92 12.10 1.21 -4.67
N VAL A 93 10.98 1.85 -4.34
CA VAL A 93 10.54 3.09 -5.01
C VAL A 93 11.58 4.19 -4.81
N ILE A 94 12.03 4.45 -3.59
CA ILE A 94 13.07 5.45 -3.28
C ILE A 94 14.35 5.17 -4.07
N GLY A 95 14.83 3.92 -4.08
CA GLY A 95 16.01 3.52 -4.85
C GLY A 95 15.85 3.83 -6.35
N ASN A 96 14.69 3.50 -6.92
CA ASN A 96 14.37 3.84 -8.31
C ASN A 96 14.34 5.36 -8.56
N LEU A 97 13.82 6.16 -7.62
CA LEU A 97 13.81 7.63 -7.71
C LEU A 97 15.24 8.20 -7.68
N LEU A 98 16.12 7.69 -6.81
CA LEU A 98 17.52 8.13 -6.74
C LEU A 98 18.26 7.79 -8.05
N SER A 99 18.06 6.59 -8.59
CA SER A 99 18.56 6.20 -9.91
C SER A 99 18.04 7.10 -11.02
N ARG A 100 16.75 7.49 -10.97
CA ARG A 100 16.17 8.45 -11.93
C ARG A 100 16.85 9.81 -11.89
N ARG A 101 17.21 10.33 -10.70
CA ARG A 101 17.86 11.66 -10.59
C ARG A 101 19.16 11.71 -11.39
N LYS A 102 19.94 10.64 -11.37
CA LYS A 102 21.17 10.50 -12.17
C LYS A 102 20.88 10.52 -13.68
N LEU A 103 19.79 9.89 -14.13
CA LEU A 103 19.37 9.92 -15.54
C LEU A 103 18.90 11.29 -16.01
N THR A 104 18.16 12.03 -15.17
CA THR A 104 17.65 13.35 -15.55
C THR A 104 18.74 14.41 -15.68
N GLY A 105 19.93 14.15 -15.14
CA GLY A 105 21.11 14.99 -15.35
C GLY A 105 21.79 14.78 -16.70
N LEU A 106 21.40 13.76 -17.48
CA LEU A 106 21.98 13.50 -18.80
C LEU A 106 21.36 14.41 -19.88
N THR A 107 22.17 14.78 -20.86
CA THR A 107 21.71 15.41 -22.10
C THR A 107 20.87 14.44 -22.94
N ALA A 108 20.27 14.94 -24.02
CA ALA A 108 19.50 14.09 -24.92
C ALA A 108 20.37 12.99 -25.52
N PRO A 109 19.86 11.74 -25.64
CA PRO A 109 20.65 10.65 -26.17
C PRO A 109 20.96 10.87 -27.64
N THR A 110 22.24 10.87 -27.98
CA THR A 110 22.75 10.83 -29.35
C THR A 110 22.84 9.36 -29.78
N PRO A 111 22.05 8.93 -30.78
CA PRO A 111 22.14 7.58 -31.31
C PRO A 111 23.45 7.38 -32.09
N PRO A 112 24.03 6.15 -32.09
CA PRO A 112 25.13 5.84 -32.99
C PRO A 112 24.70 5.93 -34.45
N ILE A 113 25.65 6.20 -35.36
CA ILE A 113 25.39 6.43 -36.79
C ILE A 113 24.66 5.22 -37.43
N ASP A 114 25.01 4.00 -37.00
CA ASP A 114 24.42 2.73 -37.47
C ASP A 114 23.43 2.11 -36.48
N ALA A 115 22.70 2.93 -35.71
CA ALA A 115 21.80 2.44 -34.68
C ALA A 115 20.66 1.57 -35.25
N ALA A 116 20.77 0.25 -35.08
CA ALA A 116 19.68 -0.69 -35.39
C ALA A 116 18.44 -0.51 -34.48
N VAL A 117 18.63 0.03 -33.28
CA VAL A 117 17.57 0.21 -32.26
C VAL A 117 17.51 1.66 -31.81
N ARG A 118 16.34 2.29 -31.93
CA ARG A 118 16.13 3.68 -31.46
C ARG A 118 15.96 3.75 -29.94
N PRO A 119 16.32 4.88 -29.29
CA PRO A 119 16.01 5.10 -27.88
C PRO A 119 14.52 4.87 -27.60
N ALA A 120 14.23 4.14 -26.52
CA ALA A 120 12.86 3.88 -26.13
C ALA A 120 12.18 5.20 -25.75
N GLN A 121 10.97 5.42 -26.27
CA GLN A 121 10.20 6.59 -25.89
C GLN A 121 9.80 6.47 -24.40
N PRO A 122 10.10 7.47 -23.56
CA PRO A 122 9.76 7.42 -22.13
C PRO A 122 8.26 7.27 -21.83
N GLY A 123 7.39 7.49 -22.83
CA GLY A 123 5.94 7.32 -22.73
C GLY A 123 5.27 8.27 -21.73
N LYS A 124 4.05 7.91 -21.29
CA LYS A 124 3.26 8.67 -20.32
C LYS A 124 3.94 8.71 -18.94
N PRO A 125 3.86 9.83 -18.19
CA PRO A 125 4.45 9.93 -16.86
C PRO A 125 3.75 8.99 -15.86
N LEU A 126 4.43 8.70 -14.76
CA LEU A 126 4.05 7.67 -13.79
C LEU A 126 2.61 7.82 -13.27
N LEU A 127 2.19 9.05 -12.96
CA LEU A 127 0.87 9.36 -12.41
C LEU A 127 -0.27 9.29 -13.45
N LEU A 128 0.06 9.28 -14.75
CA LEU A 128 -0.92 9.09 -15.82
C LEU A 128 -1.07 7.62 -16.24
N ARG A 129 -0.46 6.69 -15.49
CA ARG A 129 -0.68 5.25 -15.70
C ARG A 129 -1.78 4.77 -14.75
N PRO A 130 -2.86 4.16 -15.25
CA PRO A 130 -4.01 3.72 -14.42
C PRO A 130 -3.57 2.79 -13.28
N MET A 131 -2.54 1.98 -13.53
CA MET A 131 -1.95 1.07 -12.53
C MET A 131 -1.42 1.80 -11.28
N ALA A 132 -0.98 3.06 -11.38
CA ALA A 132 -0.47 3.81 -10.24
C ALA A 132 -1.59 4.16 -9.22
N TYR A 133 -2.84 4.28 -9.68
CA TYR A 133 -3.98 4.56 -8.80
C TYR A 133 -4.39 3.38 -7.93
N LEU A 134 -3.91 2.17 -8.22
CA LEU A 134 -4.15 1.01 -7.35
C LEU A 134 -3.51 1.17 -5.97
N LEU A 135 -2.52 2.06 -5.81
CA LEU A 135 -1.98 2.42 -4.50
C LEU A 135 -2.99 3.17 -3.61
N LEU A 136 -4.03 3.78 -4.19
CA LEU A 136 -5.09 4.43 -3.42
C LEU A 136 -6.01 3.42 -2.73
N VAL A 137 -6.10 2.19 -3.23
CA VAL A 137 -6.99 1.15 -2.68
C VAL A 137 -6.68 0.83 -1.22
N PRO A 138 -5.44 0.49 -0.81
CA PRO A 138 -5.14 0.22 0.60
C PRO A 138 -5.30 1.46 1.48
N ILE A 139 -4.96 2.65 0.97
CA ILE A 139 -5.12 3.91 1.71
C ILE A 139 -6.59 4.18 2.00
N LEU A 140 -7.44 4.01 0.99
CA LEU A 140 -8.88 4.17 1.13
C LEU A 140 -9.46 3.10 2.05
N GLY A 141 -9.00 1.84 1.94
CA GLY A 141 -9.42 0.77 2.84
C GLY A 141 -9.12 1.05 4.31
N ILE A 142 -7.90 1.52 4.61
CA ILE A 142 -7.51 1.94 5.97
C ILE A 142 -8.34 3.15 6.42
N GLY A 143 -8.56 4.12 5.53
CA GLY A 143 -9.38 5.30 5.85
C GLY A 143 -10.84 4.94 6.14
N ILE A 144 -11.43 4.00 5.39
CA ILE A 144 -12.80 3.51 5.62
C ILE A 144 -12.87 2.74 6.94
N ALA A 145 -11.90 1.86 7.22
CA ALA A 145 -11.84 1.11 8.47
C ALA A 145 -11.73 2.08 9.66
N ALA A 146 -10.75 2.98 9.65
CA ALA A 146 -10.57 3.98 10.69
C ALA A 146 -11.80 4.89 10.87
N TRP A 147 -12.51 5.22 9.78
CA TRP A 147 -13.77 5.96 9.86
C TRP A 147 -14.89 5.13 10.49
N ALA A 148 -14.97 3.84 10.19
CA ALA A 148 -15.95 2.93 10.80
C ALA A 148 -15.67 2.75 12.30
N ASP A 149 -14.41 2.54 12.69
CA ASP A 149 -13.98 2.47 14.09
C ASP A 149 -14.30 3.80 14.82
N ALA A 150 -14.02 4.94 14.18
CA ALA A 150 -14.32 6.25 14.76
C ALA A 150 -15.84 6.53 14.95
N LYS A 151 -16.72 5.74 14.32
CA LYS A 151 -18.17 5.81 14.48
C LYS A 151 -18.71 4.87 15.55
N ASP A 152 -17.93 3.89 16.00
CA ASP A 152 -18.35 2.88 16.97
C ASP A 152 -18.13 3.34 18.42
N THR A 153 -18.79 4.44 18.78
CA THR A 153 -18.78 4.99 20.14
C THR A 153 -19.79 4.28 21.04
N ALA A 154 -19.55 4.20 22.35
CA ALA A 154 -20.55 3.68 23.30
C ALA A 154 -21.91 4.41 23.18
N GLU A 155 -21.89 5.71 22.90
CA GLU A 155 -23.09 6.55 22.73
C GLU A 155 -23.96 6.12 21.52
N SER A 156 -23.37 5.54 20.48
CA SER A 156 -24.12 5.04 19.31
C SER A 156 -24.82 3.71 19.57
N GLN A 157 -24.57 3.07 20.72
CA GLN A 157 -25.21 1.84 21.16
C GLN A 157 -26.54 2.09 21.89
N VAL A 158 -26.84 3.33 22.26
CA VAL A 158 -28.11 3.70 22.91
C VAL A 158 -29.28 3.39 21.98
N GLY A 159 -30.27 2.67 22.50
CA GLY A 159 -31.43 2.19 21.74
C GLY A 159 -31.25 0.82 21.11
N ARG A 160 -30.09 0.17 21.24
CA ARG A 160 -29.91 -1.22 20.79
C ARG A 160 -30.35 -2.21 21.85
N CYS A 161 -30.88 -3.35 21.41
CA CYS A 161 -31.39 -4.41 22.27
C CYS A 161 -30.32 -5.46 22.57
N VAL A 162 -30.34 -6.01 23.78
CA VAL A 162 -29.37 -7.01 24.26
C VAL A 162 -30.05 -8.27 24.76
N VAL A 163 -29.34 -9.38 24.65
CA VAL A 163 -29.71 -10.68 25.23
C VAL A 163 -28.65 -11.06 26.25
N PHE A 164 -29.08 -11.45 27.46
CA PHE A 164 -28.22 -11.96 28.51
C PHE A 164 -28.12 -13.48 28.38
N TYR A 165 -26.95 -13.99 28.04
CA TYR A 165 -26.67 -15.42 28.11
C TYR A 165 -26.11 -15.82 29.48
N SER A 166 -25.36 -14.91 30.13
CA SER A 166 -24.85 -15.03 31.50
C SER A 166 -24.59 -13.64 32.10
N ASP A 167 -24.26 -13.57 33.39
CA ASP A 167 -23.88 -12.32 34.10
C ASP A 167 -22.71 -11.57 33.45
N THR A 168 -21.97 -12.19 32.52
CA THR A 168 -20.76 -11.63 31.90
C THR A 168 -20.77 -11.66 30.38
N TYR A 169 -21.79 -12.25 29.75
CA TYR A 169 -21.85 -12.37 28.30
C TYR A 169 -23.17 -11.86 27.74
N THR A 170 -23.07 -10.75 27.02
CA THR A 170 -24.18 -10.08 26.35
C THR A 170 -23.91 -9.97 24.86
N MET A 171 -24.94 -10.22 24.05
CA MET A 171 -24.90 -9.95 22.62
C MET A 171 -25.92 -8.88 22.29
N ILE A 172 -25.51 -7.94 21.44
CA ILE A 172 -26.41 -6.91 20.92
C ILE A 172 -27.15 -7.49 19.70
N THR A 173 -28.47 -7.57 19.77
CA THR A 173 -29.34 -8.11 18.71
C THR A 173 -30.31 -7.05 18.18
N SER A 174 -31.12 -7.41 17.18
CA SER A 174 -32.22 -6.59 16.70
C SER A 174 -33.35 -6.57 17.73
N CYS A 175 -34.00 -5.41 17.90
CA CYS A 175 -35.16 -5.27 18.77
C CYS A 175 -36.43 -5.97 18.25
N ASP A 176 -36.42 -6.43 17.01
CA ASP A 176 -37.52 -7.23 16.44
C ASP A 176 -37.48 -8.70 16.86
N GLU A 177 -36.34 -9.16 17.41
CA GLU A 177 -36.16 -10.51 17.94
C GLU A 177 -36.38 -10.54 19.46
N ALA A 178 -36.47 -11.73 20.05
CA ALA A 178 -36.53 -11.88 21.50
C ALA A 178 -35.27 -11.28 22.15
N HIS A 179 -35.46 -10.34 23.07
CA HIS A 179 -34.40 -9.62 23.78
C HIS A 179 -34.78 -9.41 25.24
N ASP A 180 -33.78 -9.20 26.09
CA ASP A 180 -33.97 -9.08 27.54
C ASP A 180 -33.91 -7.62 28.04
N GLY A 181 -33.42 -6.70 27.21
CA GLY A 181 -33.37 -5.28 27.56
C GLY A 181 -32.84 -4.39 26.45
N VAL A 182 -32.88 -3.08 26.70
CA VAL A 182 -32.44 -2.03 25.77
C VAL A 182 -31.39 -1.16 26.43
N ILE A 183 -30.32 -0.80 25.71
CA ILE A 183 -29.33 0.15 26.21
C ILE A 183 -29.97 1.55 26.26
N VAL A 184 -30.22 2.08 27.45
CA VAL A 184 -30.92 3.36 27.64
C VAL A 184 -29.97 4.55 27.78
N SER A 185 -28.75 4.32 28.27
CA SER A 185 -27.76 5.38 28.46
C SER A 185 -26.35 4.81 28.63
N VAL A 186 -25.36 5.70 28.54
CA VAL A 186 -23.95 5.40 28.76
C VAL A 186 -23.44 6.31 29.86
N VAL A 187 -22.69 5.77 30.82
CA VAL A 187 -22.15 6.51 31.95
C VAL A 187 -20.65 6.25 32.08
N ASP A 188 -19.92 7.24 32.61
CA ASP A 188 -18.45 7.16 32.76
C ASP A 188 -18.01 6.57 34.11
N ARG A 189 -18.94 6.27 35.02
CA ARG A 189 -18.66 5.82 36.40
C ARG A 189 -19.67 4.78 36.88
N ASP A 190 -19.17 3.81 37.64
CA ASP A 190 -19.96 2.77 38.28
C ASP A 190 -21.11 3.34 39.11
N GLY A 191 -22.29 2.72 39.02
CA GLY A 191 -23.47 3.09 39.82
C GLY A 191 -24.09 4.43 39.44
N SER A 192 -23.69 5.03 38.31
CA SER A 192 -24.29 6.27 37.78
C SER A 192 -25.47 6.01 36.84
N CYS A 193 -25.85 4.75 36.64
CA CYS A 193 -26.98 4.38 35.81
C CYS A 193 -28.31 4.93 36.36
N PRO A 194 -29.27 5.27 35.47
CA PRO A 194 -30.59 5.71 35.90
C PRO A 194 -31.31 4.59 36.66
N ALA A 195 -32.24 4.95 37.54
CA ALA A 195 -33.02 3.97 38.31
C ALA A 195 -33.86 3.00 37.45
N SER A 196 -34.06 3.33 36.17
CA SER A 196 -34.71 2.48 35.18
C SER A 196 -33.78 1.42 34.57
N ALA A 197 -32.49 1.41 34.93
CA ALA A 197 -31.55 0.41 34.47
C ALA A 197 -31.64 -0.86 35.33
N ILE A 198 -31.83 -2.00 34.67
CA ILE A 198 -31.87 -3.34 35.25
C ILE A 198 -30.48 -3.98 35.30
N ALA A 199 -29.55 -3.53 34.45
CA ALA A 199 -28.18 -4.03 34.43
C ALA A 199 -27.19 -2.94 34.01
N GLU A 200 -25.96 -3.08 34.49
CA GLU A 200 -24.81 -2.25 34.13
C GLU A 200 -23.76 -3.15 33.47
N LEU A 201 -23.39 -2.83 32.23
CA LEU A 201 -22.47 -3.64 31.43
C LEU A 201 -21.18 -2.88 31.15
N GLU A 202 -20.06 -3.55 31.35
CA GLU A 202 -18.76 -3.07 30.93
C GLU A 202 -18.49 -3.46 29.47
N ARG A 203 -18.06 -2.49 28.66
CA ARG A 203 -17.73 -2.73 27.25
C ARG A 203 -16.43 -3.55 27.17
N THR A 204 -16.55 -4.87 27.13
CA THR A 204 -15.39 -5.75 26.85
C THR A 204 -15.14 -5.77 25.34
N GLU A 205 -14.40 -4.80 24.81
CA GLU A 205 -14.02 -4.83 23.40
C GLU A 205 -13.06 -5.98 23.09
N ARG A 206 -13.20 -6.55 21.90
CA ARG A 206 -12.31 -7.60 21.39
C ARG A 206 -10.94 -7.00 21.07
N GLY A 207 -10.11 -6.95 22.10
CA GLY A 207 -8.71 -6.56 21.98
C GLY A 207 -8.52 -5.05 22.10
N GLU A 208 -7.57 -4.67 22.93
CA GLU A 208 -7.14 -3.30 23.21
C GLU A 208 -7.96 -2.56 24.28
N ASN A 209 -7.26 -2.31 25.37
CA ASN A 209 -7.70 -1.78 26.65
C ASN A 209 -7.93 -0.26 26.58
N SER A 210 -8.78 0.22 25.68
CA SER A 210 -8.73 1.63 25.23
C SER A 210 -10.05 2.40 25.16
N ASP A 211 -11.13 1.94 25.78
CA ASP A 211 -12.35 2.77 25.91
C ASP A 211 -12.73 3.02 27.38
N GLY A 212 -11.80 3.66 28.10
CA GLY A 212 -12.12 4.69 29.10
C GLY A 212 -13.16 4.40 30.20
N GLY A 213 -13.37 3.15 30.62
CA GLY A 213 -14.25 2.84 31.76
C GLY A 213 -15.72 3.22 31.57
N LYS A 214 -16.18 3.45 30.33
CA LYS A 214 -17.60 3.73 30.06
C LYS A 214 -18.44 2.47 30.25
N LYS A 215 -19.58 2.60 30.92
CA LYS A 215 -20.54 1.54 31.21
C LYS A 215 -21.84 1.77 30.46
N LEU A 216 -22.41 0.69 29.94
CA LEU A 216 -23.69 0.69 29.24
C LEU A 216 -24.79 0.34 30.26
N CYS A 217 -25.77 1.22 30.41
CA CYS A 217 -26.92 0.99 31.27
C CYS A 217 -28.05 0.38 30.45
N VAL A 218 -28.47 -0.83 30.83
CA VAL A 218 -29.56 -1.56 30.17
C VAL A 218 -30.83 -1.36 30.97
N GLY A 219 -31.88 -0.87 30.35
CA GLY A 219 -33.23 -0.81 30.91
C GLY A 219 -34.11 -1.96 30.41
N GLU A 220 -35.33 -2.03 30.94
CA GLU A 220 -36.35 -2.98 30.46
C GLU A 220 -36.69 -2.72 28.99
N GLY A 221 -36.80 -3.81 28.22
CA GLY A 221 -37.17 -3.82 26.79
C GLY A 221 -38.60 -4.29 26.57
#